data_AF-A0A2V7I7S8-F1
#
_entry.id   AF-A0A2V7I7S8-F1
#
_cell.length_a   1.000
_cell.length_b   1.000
_cell.length_c   1.000
_cell.angle_alpha   90.00
_cell.angle_beta   90.00
_cell.angle_gamma   90.00
#
_symmetry.space_group_name_H-M   'P 1'
#
loop_
_entity.id
_entity.type
_entity.pdbx_description
1 polymer ?
#
loop_
_entity_poly.entity_id
_entity_poly.type
_entity_poly.pdbx_seq_one_letter_code
_entity_poly.pdbx_strand_id
1 'polypeptide(L)'
;MTTRGATADVGLIGLAVMGQNLALNMADHGYRVAVYNRTTATMEQFVGENQDTPGGLVGCPTLEGLVAALKKPRKIIILVKAGAAVDAVVEQLLQAGAEPADLVVDCGNSQWTDTIRRETQYALRCRFFGSGVSGGEVGARFGPSLMPGGHPDSWKHLEPIWQAIAAKVDPKSGEPLEDYAPGKPVVGGEPCTAYIGPNGAGHYVKMVHNGIEYIDMQLISEAYHLLRTLGGLGHDELSRVFAEWNRGELQSYLIQITADILQQRDPTSPRRFLLDVVLDTAAQKGTGKWTAINALDLGIPANAIAEAVFARCLSALKDERVAASRKLRGPASRFRGGRKALVEAVRQALYCSKVCAYAQGFQLMAQAQTEYGWTLDFATIASIWRGGCIIRARFLQKISLAYRRDGALVNLMLDAYFRRALQAGQESWRSVVALAARHGIPAPAFGSALAYFDGYRSARLPANLLQAQRDYFGAHTFERVDAPRGKAFHVDWPHPARPQLEV
;
A
#
# COMPACT_ATOMS: atom_id res chain seq x y z
N MET A 1 34.77 33.52 1.11
CA MET A 1 33.82 32.58 1.74
C MET A 1 34.61 31.35 2.14
N THR A 2 34.81 31.14 3.44
CA THR A 2 35.51 29.97 3.98
C THR A 2 34.82 28.69 3.51
N THR A 3 35.56 27.82 2.83
CA THR A 3 35.16 26.45 2.49
C THR A 3 34.90 25.69 3.79
N ARG A 4 33.66 25.75 4.31
CA ARG A 4 33.23 24.86 5.39
C ARG A 4 33.36 23.44 4.85
N GLY A 5 34.23 22.64 5.47
CA GLY A 5 34.44 21.24 5.08
C GLY A 5 33.14 20.43 5.11
N ALA A 6 33.14 19.27 4.47
CA ALA A 6 32.00 18.36 4.47
C ALA A 6 31.60 17.98 5.92
N THR A 7 30.39 18.37 6.33
CA THR A 7 29.92 18.17 7.72
C THR A 7 28.62 17.37 7.80
N ALA A 8 27.82 17.31 6.74
CA ALA A 8 26.52 16.65 6.74
C ALA A 8 26.63 15.14 6.48
N ASP A 9 25.83 14.35 7.19
CA ASP A 9 25.79 12.89 7.10
C ASP A 9 24.93 12.39 5.93
N VAL A 10 23.92 13.18 5.54
CA VAL A 10 22.92 12.86 4.53
C VAL A 10 22.35 14.13 3.90
N GLY A 11 22.05 14.07 2.60
CA GLY A 11 21.43 15.15 1.84
C GLY A 11 19.97 14.83 1.54
N LEU A 12 19.10 15.84 1.51
CA LEU A 12 17.71 15.71 1.10
C LEU A 12 17.32 16.78 0.09
N ILE A 13 16.76 16.33 -1.05
CA ILE A 13 16.28 17.17 -2.15
C ILE A 13 14.77 17.10 -2.22
N GLY A 14 14.12 18.26 -2.10
CA GLY A 14 12.66 18.41 -2.19
C GLY A 14 12.02 18.63 -0.83
N LEU A 15 11.68 19.88 -0.54
CA LEU A 15 11.13 20.31 0.77
C LEU A 15 9.62 20.54 0.70
N ALA A 16 8.89 19.60 0.13
CA ALA A 16 7.45 19.47 0.40
C ALA A 16 7.24 18.86 1.80
N VAL A 17 5.98 18.77 2.27
CA VAL A 17 5.62 18.24 3.60
C VAL A 17 6.34 16.92 3.93
N MET A 18 6.38 15.96 3.01
CA MET A 18 7.08 14.68 3.24
C MET A 18 8.59 14.84 3.42
N GLY A 19 9.24 15.68 2.61
CA GLY A 19 10.68 15.88 2.64
C GLY A 19 11.14 16.69 3.85
N GLN A 20 10.37 17.72 4.23
CA GLN A 20 10.59 18.48 5.47
C GLN A 20 10.53 17.56 6.68
N ASN A 21 9.46 16.78 6.81
CA ASN A 21 9.29 15.89 7.96
C ASN A 21 10.34 14.78 8.03
N LEU A 22 10.76 14.21 6.89
CA LEU A 22 11.84 13.23 6.87
C LEU A 22 13.20 13.84 7.23
N ALA A 23 13.47 15.08 6.80
CA ALA A 23 14.68 15.82 7.20
C ALA A 23 14.70 16.09 8.71
N LEU A 24 13.56 16.52 9.28
CA LEU A 24 13.44 16.72 10.73
C LEU A 24 13.56 15.41 11.51
N ASN A 25 13.02 14.31 10.99
CA ASN A 25 13.16 13.00 11.60
C ASN A 25 14.64 12.57 11.68
N MET A 26 15.38 12.68 10.57
CA MET A 26 16.82 12.42 10.56
C MET A 26 17.58 13.35 11.53
N ALA A 27 17.23 14.64 11.56
CA ALA A 27 17.86 15.60 12.47
C ALA A 27 17.58 15.29 13.95
N ASP A 28 16.38 14.87 14.30
CA ASP A 28 16.02 14.45 15.66
C ASP A 28 16.81 13.22 16.12
N HIS A 29 17.19 12.35 15.19
CA HIS A 29 18.05 11.20 15.45
C HIS A 29 19.55 11.56 15.44
N GLY A 30 19.89 12.85 15.43
CA GLY A 30 21.27 13.34 15.54
C GLY A 30 22.06 13.36 14.23
N TYR A 31 21.44 13.04 13.09
CA TYR A 31 22.11 13.17 11.79
C TYR A 31 22.11 14.62 11.34
N ARG A 32 23.26 15.13 10.88
CA ARG A 32 23.33 16.45 10.28
C ARG A 32 22.85 16.40 8.84
N VAL A 33 21.75 17.07 8.52
CA VAL A 33 21.07 16.95 7.22
C VAL A 33 21.35 18.17 6.34
N ALA A 34 21.96 17.98 5.18
CA ALA A 34 22.03 19.02 4.16
C ALA A 34 20.75 19.03 3.34
N VAL A 35 20.12 20.19 3.17
CA VAL A 35 18.82 20.30 2.51
C VAL A 35 18.87 21.24 1.31
N TYR A 36 18.25 20.82 0.22
CA TYR A 36 18.12 21.60 -0.99
C TYR A 36 16.68 21.55 -1.51
N ASN A 37 16.21 22.68 -2.00
CA ASN A 37 14.96 22.77 -2.73
C ASN A 37 15.11 23.73 -3.90
N ARG A 38 14.48 23.41 -5.04
CA ARG A 38 14.56 24.24 -6.27
C ARG A 38 14.18 25.69 -6.01
N THR A 39 13.22 25.93 -5.13
CA THR A 39 12.87 27.27 -4.65
C THR A 39 13.65 27.53 -3.36
N THR A 40 14.69 28.37 -3.43
CA THR A 40 15.61 28.67 -2.32
C THR A 40 14.90 29.22 -1.09
N ALA A 41 13.90 30.09 -1.27
CA ALA A 41 13.12 30.66 -0.16
C ALA A 41 12.42 29.59 0.70
N THR A 42 11.95 28.48 0.09
CA THR A 42 11.38 27.35 0.85
C THR A 42 12.43 26.68 1.73
N MET A 43 13.67 26.57 1.24
CA MET A 43 14.78 26.01 2.01
C MET A 43 15.19 26.95 3.15
N GLU A 44 15.34 28.24 2.87
CA GLU A 44 15.71 29.24 3.88
C GLU A 44 14.67 29.32 5.00
N GLN A 45 13.39 29.35 4.65
CA GLN A 45 12.30 29.30 5.62
C GLN A 45 12.36 28.03 6.47
N PHE A 46 12.47 26.86 5.84
CA PHE A 46 12.52 25.58 6.54
C PHE A 46 13.70 25.49 7.52
N VAL A 47 14.90 25.91 7.11
CA VAL A 47 16.08 25.93 8.00
C VAL A 47 15.91 26.97 9.10
N GLY A 48 15.35 28.15 8.80
CA GLY A 48 15.11 29.22 9.76
C GLY A 48 14.10 28.84 10.85
N GLU A 49 13.07 28.07 10.52
CA GLU A 49 12.04 27.60 11.46
C GLU A 49 12.50 26.41 12.32
N ASN A 50 13.62 25.76 11.98
CA ASN A 50 14.04 24.49 12.59
C ASN A 50 15.52 24.49 13.04
N GLN A 51 15.99 25.61 13.58
CA GLN A 51 17.38 25.80 14.01
C GLN A 51 17.78 24.89 15.19
N ASP A 52 16.83 24.52 16.03
CA ASP A 52 17.05 23.79 17.29
C ASP A 52 17.00 22.26 17.16
N THR A 53 16.92 21.73 15.94
CA THR A 53 16.95 20.27 15.74
C THR A 53 18.27 19.65 16.23
N PRO A 54 18.25 18.50 16.95
CA PRO A 54 19.44 17.91 17.57
C PRO A 54 20.65 17.71 16.65
N GLY A 55 20.46 17.17 15.45
CA GLY A 55 21.51 16.95 14.44
C GLY A 55 21.80 18.18 13.59
N GLY A 56 20.86 19.14 13.54
CA GLY A 56 20.96 20.37 12.77
C GLY A 56 20.72 20.21 11.27
N LEU A 57 20.31 21.32 10.66
CA LEU A 57 20.08 21.44 9.22
C LEU A 57 21.16 22.33 8.57
N VAL A 58 21.59 21.96 7.36
CA VAL A 58 22.50 22.75 6.53
C VAL A 58 21.77 23.13 5.25
N GLY A 59 21.32 24.37 5.16
CA GLY A 59 20.68 24.89 3.96
C GLY A 59 21.68 25.08 2.82
N CYS A 60 21.40 24.49 1.65
CA CYS A 60 22.24 24.58 0.47
C CYS A 60 21.47 25.29 -0.66
N PRO A 61 21.88 26.48 -1.12
CA PRO A 61 21.19 27.20 -2.21
C PRO A 61 21.36 26.57 -3.59
N THR A 62 22.42 25.77 -3.78
CA THR A 62 22.70 25.07 -5.05
C THR A 62 23.02 23.60 -4.81
N LEU A 63 22.92 22.79 -5.87
CA LEU A 63 23.26 21.36 -5.80
C LEU A 63 24.76 21.14 -5.61
N GLU A 64 25.63 21.99 -6.15
CA GLU A 64 27.07 21.96 -5.90
C GLU A 64 27.36 22.20 -4.42
N GLY A 65 26.64 23.15 -3.81
CA GLY A 65 26.70 23.40 -2.37
C GLY A 65 26.24 22.20 -1.54
N LEU A 66 25.17 21.51 -1.98
CA LEU A 66 24.71 20.27 -1.35
C LEU A 66 25.76 19.16 -1.44
N VAL A 67 26.31 18.91 -2.62
CA VAL A 67 27.34 17.88 -2.86
C VAL A 67 28.62 18.18 -2.06
N ALA A 68 29.03 19.46 -1.96
CA ALA A 68 30.19 19.87 -1.19
C ALA A 68 30.00 19.74 0.33
N ALA A 69 28.77 19.87 0.83
CA ALA A 69 28.47 19.79 2.26
C ALA A 69 28.49 18.36 2.82
N LEU A 70 28.39 17.34 1.96
CA LEU A 70 28.18 15.93 2.34
C LEU A 70 29.48 15.15 2.56
N LYS A 71 29.53 14.37 3.64
CA LYS A 71 30.59 13.39 3.89
C LYS A 71 30.57 12.30 2.82
N LYS A 72 31.74 11.80 2.42
CA LYS A 72 31.88 10.68 1.46
C LYS A 72 31.81 9.30 2.16
N PRO A 73 31.29 8.24 1.49
CA PRO A 73 30.49 8.32 0.25
C PRO A 73 29.17 9.05 0.53
N ARG A 74 28.78 9.96 -0.37
CA ARG A 74 27.63 10.85 -0.15
C ARG A 74 26.33 10.05 -0.20
N LYS A 75 25.37 10.42 0.64
CA LYS A 75 24.03 9.82 0.67
C LYS A 75 23.04 10.91 0.37
N ILE A 76 22.36 10.83 -0.78
CA ILE A 76 21.52 11.90 -1.29
C ILE A 76 20.12 11.35 -1.52
N ILE A 77 19.18 11.80 -0.71
CA ILE A 77 17.76 11.42 -0.76
C ILE A 77 17.02 12.37 -1.70
N ILE A 78 16.26 11.81 -2.63
CA ILE A 78 15.40 12.54 -3.56
C ILE A 78 13.95 12.30 -3.14
N LEU A 79 13.22 13.38 -2.87
CA LEU A 79 11.81 13.34 -2.49
C LEU A 79 11.00 14.38 -3.28
N VAL A 80 11.05 14.21 -4.60
CA VAL A 80 10.38 15.07 -5.59
C VAL A 80 9.23 14.32 -6.29
N LYS A 81 8.54 14.99 -7.21
CA LYS A 81 7.52 14.36 -8.04
C LYS A 81 8.13 13.16 -8.81
N ALA A 82 7.47 12.01 -8.77
CA ALA A 82 7.90 10.82 -9.51
C ALA A 82 7.91 11.04 -11.04
N GLY A 83 8.64 10.18 -11.75
CA GLY A 83 8.86 10.26 -13.20
C GLY A 83 10.03 11.18 -13.57
N ALA A 84 9.92 11.93 -14.68
CA ALA A 84 11.01 12.70 -15.27
C ALA A 84 11.71 13.69 -14.34
N ALA A 85 11.04 14.18 -13.29
CA ALA A 85 11.67 15.07 -12.32
C ALA A 85 12.75 14.38 -11.47
N VAL A 86 12.62 13.08 -11.20
CA VAL A 86 13.69 12.30 -10.54
C VAL A 86 14.89 12.18 -11.47
N ASP A 87 14.68 11.80 -12.74
CA ASP A 87 15.77 11.67 -13.72
C ASP A 87 16.52 13.00 -13.90
N ALA A 88 15.80 14.12 -13.97
CA ALA A 88 16.40 15.44 -14.06
C ALA A 88 17.26 15.79 -12.83
N VAL A 89 16.80 15.48 -11.62
CA VAL A 89 17.58 15.72 -10.39
C VAL A 89 18.83 14.84 -10.36
N VAL A 90 18.76 13.59 -10.77
CA VAL A 90 19.93 12.71 -10.82
C VAL A 90 20.97 13.26 -11.80
N GLU A 91 20.56 13.68 -13.01
CA GLU A 91 21.49 14.28 -13.98
C GLU A 91 22.14 15.57 -13.44
N GLN A 92 21.36 16.43 -12.77
CA GLN A 92 21.89 17.64 -12.15
C GLN A 92 22.87 17.35 -11.01
N LEU A 93 22.62 16.31 -10.20
CA LEU A 93 23.56 15.87 -9.17
C LEU A 93 24.89 15.40 -9.74
N LEU A 94 24.85 14.68 -10.87
CA LEU A 94 26.05 14.21 -11.56
C LEU A 94 26.83 15.40 -12.13
N GLN A 95 26.14 16.41 -12.69
CA GLN A 95 26.77 17.67 -13.12
C GLN A 95 27.37 18.47 -11.95
N ALA A 96 26.72 18.43 -10.78
CA ALA A 96 27.18 19.09 -9.56
C ALA A 96 28.35 18.36 -8.85
N GLY A 97 28.83 17.24 -9.40
CA GLY A 97 30.01 16.54 -8.91
C GLY A 97 29.73 15.31 -8.03
N ALA A 98 28.54 14.71 -8.11
CA ALA A 98 28.32 13.37 -7.56
C ALA A 98 29.21 12.34 -8.28
N GLU A 99 29.83 11.45 -7.50
CA GLU A 99 30.82 10.49 -7.96
C GLU A 99 30.24 9.05 -8.01
N PRO A 100 30.87 8.10 -8.73
CA PRO A 100 30.37 6.72 -8.84
C PRO A 100 30.14 6.00 -7.50
N ALA A 101 30.87 6.37 -6.44
CA ALA A 101 30.71 5.79 -5.11
C ALA A 101 29.54 6.39 -4.31
N ASP A 102 28.97 7.51 -4.76
CA ASP A 102 27.90 8.21 -4.06
C ASP A 102 26.56 7.51 -4.25
N LEU A 103 25.77 7.48 -3.18
CA LEU A 103 24.47 6.84 -3.10
C LEU A 103 23.36 7.87 -3.34
N VAL A 104 22.58 7.66 -4.40
CA VAL A 104 21.40 8.46 -4.74
C VAL A 104 20.15 7.63 -4.51
N VAL A 105 19.33 8.04 -3.53
CA VAL A 105 18.16 7.30 -3.06
C VAL A 105 16.87 8.01 -3.50
N ASP A 106 16.10 7.39 -4.39
CA ASP A 106 14.76 7.85 -4.72
C ASP A 106 13.76 7.37 -3.66
N CYS A 107 13.24 8.30 -2.88
CA CYS A 107 12.23 8.07 -1.83
C CYS A 107 10.82 8.50 -2.27
N GLY A 108 10.63 8.81 -3.56
CA GLY A 108 9.34 9.13 -4.14
C GLY A 108 8.42 7.91 -4.25
N ASN A 109 7.18 8.15 -4.69
CA ASN A 109 6.30 7.06 -5.15
C ASN A 109 6.58 6.75 -6.63
N SER A 110 7.81 6.36 -6.95
CA SER A 110 8.23 6.01 -8.31
C SER A 110 7.70 4.64 -8.75
N GLN A 111 7.52 4.45 -10.06
CA GLN A 111 7.26 3.12 -10.59
C GLN A 111 8.50 2.23 -10.39
N TRP A 112 8.29 0.95 -10.08
CA TRP A 112 9.40 0.03 -9.86
C TRP A 112 10.23 -0.21 -11.14
N THR A 113 9.58 -0.17 -12.31
CA THR A 113 10.23 -0.26 -13.62
C THR A 113 11.16 0.93 -13.90
N ASP A 114 10.78 2.14 -13.48
CA ASP A 114 11.67 3.30 -13.52
C ASP A 114 12.90 3.08 -12.63
N THR A 115 12.73 2.42 -11.49
CA THR A 115 13.85 2.13 -10.56
C THR A 115 14.81 1.11 -11.16
N ILE A 116 14.28 0.04 -11.76
CA ILE A 116 15.07 -0.95 -12.51
C ILE A 116 15.86 -0.26 -13.62
N ARG A 117 15.19 0.57 -14.44
CA ARG A 117 15.83 1.33 -15.52
C ARG A 117 16.93 2.25 -14.98
N ARG A 118 16.65 3.03 -13.93
CA ARG A 118 17.58 4.01 -13.34
C ARG A 118 18.81 3.34 -12.75
N GLU A 119 18.65 2.21 -12.07
CA GLU A 119 19.79 1.46 -11.55
C GLU A 119 20.73 1.02 -12.67
N THR A 120 20.20 0.51 -13.79
CA THR A 120 21.01 0.18 -14.97
C THR A 120 21.63 1.42 -15.63
N GLN A 121 20.82 2.47 -15.85
CA GLN A 121 21.27 3.70 -16.53
C GLN A 121 22.39 4.43 -15.78
N TYR A 122 22.36 4.40 -14.45
CA TYR A 122 23.30 5.17 -13.63
C TYR A 122 24.43 4.35 -13.02
N ALA A 123 24.49 3.03 -13.25
CA ALA A 123 25.42 2.11 -12.57
C ALA A 123 26.91 2.55 -12.57
N LEU A 124 27.39 3.21 -13.62
CA LEU A 124 28.78 3.69 -13.73
C LEU A 124 28.98 5.13 -13.24
N ARG A 125 27.89 5.84 -12.90
CA ARG A 125 27.87 7.26 -12.61
C ARG A 125 27.52 7.54 -11.14
N CYS A 126 26.67 6.72 -10.54
CA CYS A 126 26.38 6.69 -9.10
C CYS A 126 25.72 5.36 -8.69
N ARG A 127 25.67 5.10 -7.38
CA ARG A 127 24.87 4.00 -6.83
C ARG A 127 23.43 4.47 -6.69
N PHE A 128 22.57 4.11 -7.64
CA PHE A 128 21.14 4.41 -7.55
C PHE A 128 20.41 3.38 -6.67
N PHE A 129 19.45 3.83 -5.87
CA PHE A 129 18.72 2.99 -4.93
C PHE A 129 17.28 3.49 -4.78
N GLY A 130 16.30 2.60 -4.72
CA GLY A 130 14.89 2.95 -4.54
C GLY A 130 14.44 2.64 -3.11
N SER A 131 13.67 3.53 -2.48
CA SER A 131 13.10 3.22 -1.17
C SER A 131 11.68 3.74 -1.05
N GLY A 132 10.73 2.82 -0.92
CA GLY A 132 9.36 3.20 -0.62
C GLY A 132 9.25 3.79 0.79
N VAL A 133 8.65 4.99 0.91
CA VAL A 133 8.39 5.63 2.22
C VAL A 133 6.89 5.68 2.48
N SER A 134 6.40 5.09 3.58
CA SER A 134 4.99 5.10 3.97
C SER A 134 4.79 5.68 5.37
N GLY A 135 3.66 6.36 5.57
CA GLY A 135 3.28 6.93 6.87
C GLY A 135 2.64 8.32 6.85
N GLY A 136 2.55 8.93 5.67
CA GLY A 136 2.07 10.30 5.55
C GLY A 136 2.95 11.29 6.30
N GLU A 137 2.38 12.44 6.65
CA GLU A 137 3.08 13.53 7.32
C GLU A 137 3.64 13.12 8.69
N VAL A 138 2.78 12.59 9.56
CA VAL A 138 3.14 12.15 10.91
C VAL A 138 4.17 11.01 10.87
N GLY A 139 3.96 10.01 10.00
CA GLY A 139 4.90 8.90 9.87
C GLY A 139 6.26 9.38 9.36
N ALA A 140 6.33 10.23 8.34
CA ALA A 140 7.61 10.78 7.89
C ALA A 140 8.37 11.50 9.01
N ARG A 141 7.64 12.21 9.89
CA ARG A 141 8.19 13.02 10.98
C ARG A 141 8.72 12.20 12.16
N PHE A 142 8.05 11.12 12.52
CA PHE A 142 8.31 10.41 13.79
C PHE A 142 8.67 8.93 13.62
N GLY A 143 8.53 8.38 12.43
CA GLY A 143 8.80 6.97 12.16
C GLY A 143 8.02 6.46 10.95
N PRO A 144 8.57 6.47 9.73
CA PRO A 144 7.91 5.87 8.59
C PRO A 144 8.20 4.38 8.52
N SER A 145 7.41 3.67 7.72
CA SER A 145 7.84 2.37 7.18
C SER A 145 8.69 2.63 5.94
N LEU A 146 9.87 2.01 5.86
CA LEU A 146 10.82 2.19 4.78
C LEU A 146 11.09 0.87 4.07
N MET A 147 11.04 0.89 2.74
CA MET A 147 11.09 -0.30 1.89
C MET A 147 12.25 -0.18 0.89
N PRO A 148 13.51 -0.23 1.35
CA PRO A 148 14.71 -0.09 0.52
C PRO A 148 14.94 -1.28 -0.43
N GLY A 149 15.27 -0.99 -1.70
CA GLY A 149 15.69 -1.97 -2.70
C GLY A 149 16.68 -1.39 -3.72
N GLY A 150 17.51 -2.26 -4.28
CA GLY A 150 18.67 -1.90 -5.12
C GLY A 150 19.87 -2.79 -4.79
N HIS A 151 21.07 -2.43 -5.23
CA HIS A 151 22.26 -3.23 -4.92
C HIS A 151 22.52 -3.41 -3.40
N PRO A 152 22.78 -4.64 -2.90
CA PRO A 152 22.98 -4.90 -1.46
C PRO A 152 24.09 -4.09 -0.78
N ASP A 153 25.17 -3.77 -1.51
CA ASP A 153 26.25 -2.94 -0.93
C ASP A 153 25.82 -1.49 -0.68
N SER A 154 24.84 -0.98 -1.42
CA SER A 154 24.26 0.34 -1.17
C SER A 154 23.48 0.36 0.14
N TRP A 155 22.81 -0.74 0.49
CA TRP A 155 22.07 -0.88 1.75
C TRP A 155 22.97 -0.70 2.97
N LYS A 156 24.19 -1.26 2.97
CA LYS A 156 25.15 -1.14 4.09
C LYS A 156 25.46 0.31 4.49
N HIS A 157 25.42 1.24 3.53
CA HIS A 157 25.66 2.66 3.79
C HIS A 157 24.43 3.41 4.30
N LEU A 158 23.23 2.90 3.98
CA LEU A 158 21.94 3.51 4.26
C LEU A 158 21.30 2.96 5.54
N GLU A 159 21.58 1.71 5.86
CA GLU A 159 20.97 0.92 6.92
C GLU A 159 20.96 1.62 8.28
N PRO A 160 22.07 2.20 8.79
CA PRO A 160 22.04 2.85 10.10
C PRO A 160 21.04 4.00 10.17
N ILE A 161 20.96 4.82 9.12
CA ILE A 161 20.04 5.96 9.05
C ILE A 161 18.60 5.45 8.96
N TRP A 162 18.35 4.49 8.08
CA TRP A 162 17.00 3.94 7.88
C TRP A 162 16.50 3.26 9.14
N GLN A 163 17.32 2.42 9.78
CA GLN A 163 16.95 1.75 11.03
C GLN A 163 16.71 2.74 12.15
N ALA A 164 17.49 3.82 12.25
CA ALA A 164 17.26 4.88 13.23
C ALA A 164 15.91 5.55 13.01
N ILE A 165 15.66 6.09 11.81
CA ILE A 165 14.48 6.94 11.58
C ILE A 165 13.16 6.19 11.38
N ALA A 166 13.20 4.89 11.04
CA ALA A 166 11.99 4.10 10.83
C ALA A 166 11.13 3.98 12.09
N ALA A 167 9.83 3.74 11.93
CA ALA A 167 8.96 3.37 13.06
C ALA A 167 9.52 2.17 13.81
N LYS A 168 9.23 2.09 15.10
CA LYS A 168 9.61 0.97 15.96
C LYS A 168 8.39 0.20 16.39
N VAL A 169 8.53 -1.11 16.54
CA VAL A 169 7.49 -1.97 17.10
C VAL A 169 8.07 -2.83 18.22
N ASP A 170 7.25 -3.18 19.19
CA ASP A 170 7.63 -4.13 20.21
C ASP A 170 7.81 -5.53 19.58
N PRO A 171 8.97 -6.19 19.77
CA PRO A 171 9.29 -7.43 19.07
C PRO A 171 8.41 -8.62 19.50
N LYS A 172 7.76 -8.56 20.67
CA LYS A 172 6.92 -9.65 21.20
C LYS A 172 5.46 -9.51 20.76
N SER A 173 4.89 -8.33 20.96
CA SER A 173 3.49 -8.03 20.67
C SER A 173 3.26 -7.60 19.22
N GLY A 174 4.25 -6.97 18.59
CA GLY A 174 4.14 -6.33 17.28
C GLY A 174 3.41 -4.99 17.30
N GLU A 175 3.13 -4.44 18.48
CA GLU A 175 2.49 -3.13 18.64
C GLU A 175 3.47 -1.98 18.32
N PRO A 176 3.03 -0.91 17.64
CA PRO A 176 3.83 0.29 17.44
C PRO A 176 4.30 0.92 18.75
N LEU A 177 5.57 1.33 18.77
CA LEU A 177 6.14 2.21 19.79
C LEU A 177 6.10 3.62 19.21
N GLU A 178 5.21 4.46 19.73
CA GLU A 178 4.92 5.79 19.18
C GLU A 178 5.23 6.87 20.23
N ASP A 179 6.05 7.84 19.85
CA ASP A 179 6.21 9.13 20.51
C ASP A 179 6.24 10.19 19.41
N TYR A 180 5.37 11.19 19.53
CA TYR A 180 5.20 12.26 18.55
C TYR A 180 5.79 13.59 19.03
N ALA A 181 6.63 13.57 20.08
CA ALA A 181 7.34 14.74 20.54
C ALA A 181 8.58 15.04 19.67
N PRO A 182 8.68 16.23 19.06
CA PRO A 182 9.90 16.66 18.36
C PRO A 182 11.15 16.57 19.24
N GLY A 183 12.27 16.13 18.65
CA GLY A 183 13.56 15.99 19.33
C GLY A 183 13.66 14.79 20.29
N LYS A 184 12.61 13.96 20.39
CA LYS A 184 12.56 12.78 21.26
C LYS A 184 12.25 11.51 20.45
N PRO A 185 13.19 11.05 19.62
CA PRO A 185 12.98 9.85 18.82
C PRO A 185 12.75 8.62 19.70
N VAL A 186 11.94 7.68 19.22
CA VAL A 186 11.75 6.39 19.87
C VAL A 186 13.04 5.57 19.76
N VAL A 187 13.60 5.19 20.90
CA VAL A 187 14.81 4.36 20.99
C VAL A 187 14.44 2.93 21.41
N GLY A 188 14.96 1.94 20.69
CA GLY A 188 14.69 0.52 20.93
C GLY A 188 13.49 -0.03 20.14
N GLY A 189 13.26 -1.34 20.24
CA GLY A 189 12.28 -2.06 19.42
C GLY A 189 12.81 -2.53 18.06
N GLU A 190 11.98 -3.25 17.31
CA GLU A 190 12.29 -3.72 15.95
C GLU A 190 11.97 -2.60 14.95
N PRO A 191 12.90 -2.17 14.09
CA PRO A 191 12.66 -1.12 13.12
C PRO A 191 11.80 -1.59 11.95
N CYS A 192 10.87 -0.75 11.52
CA CYS A 192 10.00 -0.97 10.36
C CYS A 192 10.70 -0.65 9.04
N THR A 193 11.89 -1.22 8.86
CA THR A 193 12.69 -1.19 7.64
C THR A 193 13.54 -2.44 7.54
N ALA A 194 13.71 -2.93 6.32
CA ALA A 194 14.62 -4.02 6.00
C ALA A 194 14.95 -3.97 4.51
N TYR A 195 16.12 -4.50 4.13
CA TYR A 195 16.45 -4.68 2.72
C TYR A 195 15.43 -5.61 2.06
N ILE A 196 14.73 -5.11 1.05
CA ILE A 196 13.62 -5.82 0.39
C ILE A 196 14.13 -6.77 -0.69
N GLY A 197 15.12 -6.32 -1.46
CA GLY A 197 15.58 -7.05 -2.65
C GLY A 197 16.29 -6.12 -3.64
N PRO A 198 16.76 -6.69 -4.77
CA PRO A 198 17.49 -5.92 -5.76
C PRO A 198 16.58 -4.95 -6.51
N ASN A 199 17.18 -4.00 -7.20
CA ASN A 199 16.52 -3.08 -8.13
C ASN A 199 15.21 -2.45 -7.63
N GLY A 200 14.13 -2.58 -8.39
CA GLY A 200 12.83 -2.00 -8.10
C GLY A 200 12.05 -2.67 -6.97
N ALA A 201 12.57 -3.73 -6.33
CA ALA A 201 11.84 -4.51 -5.33
C ALA A 201 11.24 -3.64 -4.20
N GLY A 202 11.99 -2.66 -3.70
CA GLY A 202 11.52 -1.73 -2.67
C GLY A 202 10.31 -0.90 -3.10
N HIS A 203 10.36 -0.31 -4.30
CA HIS A 203 9.25 0.45 -4.87
C HIS A 203 8.07 -0.44 -5.27
N TYR A 204 8.33 -1.70 -5.68
CA TYR A 204 7.27 -2.66 -5.98
C TYR A 204 6.48 -3.03 -4.72
N VAL A 205 7.17 -3.37 -3.62
CA VAL A 205 6.53 -3.65 -2.33
C VAL A 205 5.73 -2.42 -1.86
N LYS A 206 6.24 -1.21 -2.05
CA LYS A 206 5.50 0.02 -1.75
C LYS A 206 4.25 0.22 -2.61
N MET A 207 4.33 -0.11 -3.89
CA MET A 207 3.16 -0.11 -4.78
C MET A 207 2.09 -1.07 -4.26
N VAL A 208 2.45 -2.32 -3.95
CA VAL A 208 1.50 -3.31 -3.40
C VAL A 208 0.91 -2.85 -2.08
N HIS A 209 1.71 -2.27 -1.17
CA HIS A 209 1.21 -1.63 0.04
C HIS A 209 0.11 -0.61 -0.26
N ASN A 210 0.28 0.26 -1.26
CA ASN A 210 -0.75 1.25 -1.61
C ASN A 210 -2.00 0.61 -2.25
N GLY A 211 -1.86 -0.49 -2.99
CA GLY A 211 -3.00 -1.28 -3.44
C GLY A 211 -3.82 -1.84 -2.26
N ILE A 212 -3.13 -2.41 -1.26
CA ILE A 212 -3.75 -2.90 -0.02
C ILE A 212 -4.41 -1.75 0.77
N GLU A 213 -3.76 -0.58 0.84
CA GLU A 213 -4.33 0.62 1.44
C GLU A 213 -5.67 1.02 0.80
N TYR A 214 -5.76 0.94 -0.53
CA TYR A 214 -6.98 1.32 -1.26
C TYR A 214 -8.15 0.40 -0.92
N ILE A 215 -7.91 -0.91 -0.88
CA ILE A 215 -8.95 -1.88 -0.54
C ILE A 215 -9.35 -1.82 0.93
N ASP A 216 -8.41 -1.62 1.86
CA ASP A 216 -8.75 -1.42 3.27
C ASP A 216 -9.68 -0.21 3.46
N MET A 217 -9.37 0.93 2.84
CA MET A 217 -10.22 2.12 2.87
C MET A 217 -11.61 1.86 2.26
N GLN A 218 -11.67 1.12 1.15
CA GLN A 218 -12.92 0.80 0.47
C GLN A 218 -13.79 -0.14 1.32
N LEU A 219 -13.21 -1.17 1.93
CA LEU A 219 -13.91 -2.10 2.83
C LEU A 219 -14.49 -1.38 4.06
N ILE A 220 -13.72 -0.45 4.64
CA ILE A 220 -14.18 0.40 5.75
C ILE A 220 -15.33 1.31 5.30
N SER A 221 -15.24 1.88 4.10
CA SER A 221 -16.28 2.72 3.52
C SER A 221 -17.59 1.95 3.28
N GLU A 222 -17.49 0.69 2.82
CA GLU A 222 -18.64 -0.21 2.66
C GLU A 222 -19.26 -0.59 3.99
N ALA A 223 -18.45 -0.91 5.00
CA ALA A 223 -18.93 -1.16 6.36
C ALA A 223 -19.70 0.06 6.90
N TYR A 224 -19.13 1.25 6.78
CA TYR A 224 -19.79 2.51 7.15
C TYR A 224 -21.12 2.69 6.40
N HIS A 225 -21.13 2.50 5.08
CA HIS A 225 -22.33 2.70 4.27
C HIS A 225 -23.46 1.74 4.66
N LEU A 226 -23.14 0.46 4.90
CA LEU A 226 -24.10 -0.56 5.33
C LEU A 226 -24.67 -0.24 6.72
N LEU A 227 -23.82 0.12 7.68
CA LEU A 227 -24.27 0.44 9.03
C LEU A 227 -25.10 1.73 9.09
N ARG A 228 -24.73 2.75 8.32
CA ARG A 228 -25.50 3.99 8.23
C ARG A 228 -26.84 3.77 7.52
N THR A 229 -26.85 3.07 6.39
CA THR A 229 -28.03 2.95 5.52
C THR A 229 -29.00 1.85 5.96
N LEU A 230 -28.50 0.65 6.29
CA LEU A 230 -29.35 -0.45 6.78
C LEU A 230 -29.56 -0.39 8.28
N GLY A 231 -28.49 -0.10 9.02
CA GLY A 231 -28.53 -0.06 10.48
C GLY A 231 -29.19 1.20 11.04
N GLY A 232 -29.18 2.30 10.26
CA GLY A 232 -29.68 3.60 10.69
C GLY A 232 -28.85 4.22 11.82
N LEU A 233 -27.55 3.87 11.90
CA LEU A 233 -26.66 4.40 12.94
C LEU A 233 -26.24 5.84 12.60
N GLY A 234 -26.29 6.72 13.60
CA GLY A 234 -25.73 8.07 13.52
C GLY A 234 -24.20 8.09 13.69
N HIS A 235 -23.58 9.25 13.44
CA HIS A 235 -22.13 9.45 13.54
C HIS A 235 -21.54 9.01 14.90
N ASP A 236 -22.16 9.40 16.01
CA ASP A 236 -21.68 9.04 17.36
C ASP A 236 -21.81 7.54 17.66
N GLU A 237 -22.82 6.87 17.09
CA GLU A 237 -22.97 5.41 17.20
C GLU A 237 -21.93 4.70 16.34
N LEU A 238 -21.74 5.14 15.08
CA LEU A 238 -20.73 4.60 14.18
C LEU A 238 -19.32 4.75 14.77
N SER A 239 -18.99 5.94 15.30
CA SER A 239 -17.69 6.19 15.94
C SER A 239 -17.43 5.21 17.08
N ARG A 240 -18.44 4.97 17.95
CA ARG A 240 -18.33 3.96 19.03
C ARG A 240 -18.14 2.55 18.51
N VAL A 241 -18.84 2.16 17.44
CA VAL A 241 -18.67 0.86 16.79
C VAL A 241 -17.24 0.69 16.25
N PHE A 242 -16.72 1.65 15.50
CA PHE A 242 -15.36 1.59 14.97
C PHE A 242 -14.31 1.63 16.09
N ALA A 243 -14.53 2.41 17.16
CA ALA A 243 -13.67 2.42 18.34
C ALA A 243 -13.66 1.08 19.08
N GLU A 244 -14.80 0.39 19.16
CA GLU A 244 -14.90 -0.96 19.72
C GLU A 244 -14.18 -1.98 18.84
N TRP A 245 -14.39 -1.94 17.52
CA TRP A 245 -13.68 -2.80 16.57
C TRP A 245 -12.16 -2.61 16.65
N ASN A 246 -11.70 -1.39 16.90
CA ASN A 246 -10.28 -1.06 17.05
C ASN A 246 -9.64 -1.65 18.32
N ARG A 247 -10.42 -2.22 19.24
CA ARG A 247 -9.89 -2.95 20.42
C ARG A 247 -9.72 -4.44 20.17
N GLY A 248 -10.23 -4.93 19.02
CA GLY A 248 -10.25 -6.35 18.65
C GLY A 248 -9.27 -6.70 17.53
N GLU A 249 -9.63 -7.68 16.71
CA GLU A 249 -8.80 -8.14 15.58
C GLU A 249 -8.67 -7.14 14.42
N LEU A 250 -9.58 -6.16 14.36
CA LEU A 250 -9.55 -5.07 13.40
C LEU A 250 -8.68 -3.88 13.84
N GLN A 251 -8.02 -3.96 15.01
CA GLN A 251 -7.12 -2.92 15.50
C GLN A 251 -6.12 -2.51 14.41
N SER A 252 -6.28 -1.27 13.95
CA SER A 252 -5.49 -0.69 12.87
C SER A 252 -5.64 0.82 12.83
N TYR A 253 -4.65 1.48 12.25
CA TYR A 253 -4.67 2.94 12.11
C TYR A 253 -5.89 3.44 11.31
N LEU A 254 -6.27 2.74 10.23
CA LEU A 254 -7.42 3.15 9.41
C LEU A 254 -8.75 3.05 10.16
N ILE A 255 -8.93 2.05 11.03
CA ILE A 255 -10.13 1.93 11.88
C ILE A 255 -10.13 3.02 12.95
N GLN A 256 -8.97 3.30 13.57
CA GLN A 256 -8.80 4.38 14.55
C GLN A 256 -9.21 5.74 13.95
N ILE A 257 -8.59 6.16 12.86
CA ILE A 257 -8.89 7.47 12.26
C ILE A 257 -10.33 7.53 11.75
N THR A 258 -10.93 6.40 11.34
CA THR A 258 -12.35 6.37 10.96
C THR A 258 -13.24 6.71 12.15
N ALA A 259 -12.96 6.16 13.34
CA ALA A 259 -13.69 6.49 14.55
C ALA A 259 -13.57 7.99 14.89
N ASP A 260 -12.38 8.57 14.73
CA ASP A 260 -12.10 9.99 15.01
C ASP A 260 -12.78 10.91 13.98
N ILE A 261 -12.65 10.60 12.68
CA ILE A 261 -13.28 11.35 11.57
C ILE A 261 -14.80 11.44 11.75
N LEU A 262 -15.44 10.36 12.22
CA LEU A 262 -16.88 10.34 12.44
C LEU A 262 -17.35 11.33 13.52
N GLN A 263 -16.46 11.76 14.43
CA GLN A 263 -16.79 12.76 15.46
C GLN A 263 -16.50 14.20 15.04
N GLN A 264 -15.75 14.39 13.95
CA GLN A 264 -15.29 15.72 13.55
C GLN A 264 -16.46 16.63 13.18
N ARG A 265 -16.59 17.75 13.89
CA ARG A 265 -17.52 18.82 13.54
C ARG A 265 -16.97 19.65 12.39
N ASP A 266 -17.87 20.15 11.54
CA ASP A 266 -17.52 21.09 10.47
C ASP A 266 -17.01 22.41 11.10
N PRO A 267 -15.74 22.80 10.89
CA PRO A 267 -15.18 24.03 11.47
C PRO A 267 -15.92 25.30 11.02
N THR A 268 -16.59 25.25 9.87
CA THR A 268 -17.34 26.38 9.31
C THR A 268 -18.80 26.40 9.81
N SER A 269 -19.30 25.28 10.31
CA SER A 269 -20.66 25.14 10.84
C SER A 269 -20.73 24.05 11.92
N PRO A 270 -20.43 24.37 13.19
CA PRO A 270 -20.26 23.39 14.27
C PRO A 270 -21.47 22.48 14.56
N ARG A 271 -22.66 22.80 14.03
CA ARG A 271 -23.86 21.96 14.12
C ARG A 271 -23.86 20.76 13.18
N ARG A 272 -22.98 20.73 12.17
CA ARG A 272 -22.86 19.64 11.19
C ARG A 272 -21.62 18.81 11.46
N PHE A 273 -21.64 17.54 11.05
CA PHE A 273 -20.43 16.73 10.97
C PHE A 273 -19.69 17.07 9.68
N LEU A 274 -18.36 17.14 9.74
CA LEU A 274 -17.52 17.42 8.58
C LEU A 274 -17.75 16.39 7.47
N LEU A 275 -17.90 15.11 7.83
CA LEU A 275 -18.11 14.02 6.88
C LEU A 275 -19.33 14.22 5.97
N ASP A 276 -20.41 14.85 6.47
CA ASP A 276 -21.63 15.09 5.69
C ASP A 276 -21.46 16.18 4.60
N VAL A 277 -20.43 17.02 4.72
CA VAL A 277 -20.16 18.10 3.76
C VAL A 277 -18.97 17.80 2.83
N VAL A 278 -18.26 16.71 3.06
CA VAL A 278 -17.20 16.23 2.16
C VAL A 278 -17.82 15.69 0.88
N LEU A 279 -17.37 16.20 -0.27
CA LEU A 279 -17.80 15.70 -1.58
C LEU A 279 -17.33 14.26 -1.78
N ASP A 280 -18.24 13.38 -2.20
CA ASP A 280 -18.01 11.95 -2.45
C ASP A 280 -17.31 11.67 -3.79
N THR A 281 -16.19 12.36 -4.03
CA THR A 281 -15.32 12.18 -5.20
C THR A 281 -13.90 11.86 -4.74
N ALA A 282 -13.57 10.57 -4.69
CA ALA A 282 -12.27 10.12 -4.21
C ALA A 282 -11.19 10.30 -5.28
N ALA A 283 -10.23 11.18 -5.00
CA ALA A 283 -9.04 11.31 -5.82
C ALA A 283 -8.09 10.10 -5.68
N GLN A 284 -7.24 9.90 -6.67
CA GLN A 284 -6.14 8.93 -6.62
C GLN A 284 -4.89 9.51 -7.27
N LYS A 285 -3.72 9.15 -6.72
CA LYS A 285 -2.40 9.58 -7.23
C LYS A 285 -1.80 8.57 -8.23
N GLY A 286 -2.54 7.52 -8.59
CA GLY A 286 -2.15 6.51 -9.59
C GLY A 286 -1.47 5.25 -9.03
N THR A 287 -0.92 5.27 -7.81
CA THR A 287 -0.18 4.13 -7.25
C THR A 287 -1.05 2.88 -7.03
N GLY A 288 -2.29 3.04 -6.55
CA GLY A 288 -3.23 1.91 -6.44
C GLY A 288 -3.65 1.33 -7.80
N LYS A 289 -3.72 2.18 -8.84
CA LYS A 289 -3.97 1.74 -10.21
C LYS A 289 -2.81 0.88 -10.75
N TRP A 290 -1.56 1.21 -10.41
CA TRP A 290 -0.41 0.40 -10.80
C TRP A 290 -0.48 -1.02 -10.25
N THR A 291 -0.90 -1.21 -8.99
CA THR A 291 -1.11 -2.55 -8.42
C THR A 291 -2.14 -3.35 -9.21
N ALA A 292 -3.27 -2.74 -9.55
CA ALA A 292 -4.34 -3.41 -10.29
C ALA A 292 -3.90 -3.77 -11.73
N ILE A 293 -3.19 -2.87 -12.40
CA ILE A 293 -2.63 -3.12 -13.74
C ILE A 293 -1.60 -4.25 -13.69
N ASN A 294 -0.65 -4.17 -12.77
CA ASN A 294 0.39 -5.18 -12.67
C ASN A 294 -0.17 -6.57 -12.31
N ALA A 295 -1.24 -6.64 -11.52
CA ALA A 295 -1.94 -7.90 -11.29
C ALA A 295 -2.52 -8.49 -12.58
N LEU A 296 -3.07 -7.66 -13.47
CA LEU A 296 -3.52 -8.10 -14.79
C LEU A 296 -2.34 -8.55 -15.66
N ASP A 297 -1.25 -7.77 -15.70
CA ASP A 297 -0.05 -8.09 -16.48
C ASP A 297 0.57 -9.43 -16.06
N LEU A 298 0.60 -9.71 -14.74
CA LEU A 298 1.15 -10.95 -14.18
C LEU A 298 0.13 -12.10 -14.10
N GLY A 299 -1.12 -11.89 -14.53
CA GLY A 299 -2.17 -12.92 -14.49
C GLY A 299 -2.59 -13.34 -13.08
N ILE A 300 -2.48 -12.45 -12.09
CA ILE A 300 -2.82 -12.72 -10.68
C ILE A 300 -4.19 -12.12 -10.32
N PRO A 301 -5.09 -12.89 -9.68
CA PRO A 301 -6.43 -12.43 -9.35
C PRO A 301 -6.45 -11.50 -8.12
N ALA A 302 -5.96 -10.27 -8.27
CA ALA A 302 -6.08 -9.20 -7.27
C ALA A 302 -7.37 -8.37 -7.47
N ASN A 303 -8.49 -9.06 -7.71
CA ASN A 303 -9.75 -8.45 -8.10
C ASN A 303 -10.33 -7.52 -7.03
N ALA A 304 -10.14 -7.80 -5.73
CA ALA A 304 -10.64 -6.92 -4.68
C ALA A 304 -9.87 -5.57 -4.68
N ILE A 305 -8.55 -5.62 -4.87
CA ILE A 305 -7.73 -4.41 -5.02
C ILE A 305 -8.17 -3.61 -6.26
N ALA A 306 -8.44 -4.29 -7.37
CA ALA A 306 -8.94 -3.63 -8.59
C ALA A 306 -10.31 -2.97 -8.38
N GLU A 307 -11.25 -3.63 -7.69
CA GLU A 307 -12.55 -3.04 -7.35
C GLU A 307 -12.43 -1.77 -6.50
N ALA A 308 -11.47 -1.70 -5.58
CA ALA A 308 -11.21 -0.47 -4.84
C ALA A 308 -10.74 0.69 -5.74
N VAL A 309 -10.03 0.39 -6.83
CA VAL A 309 -9.67 1.40 -7.85
C VAL A 309 -10.92 1.81 -8.65
N PHE A 310 -11.73 0.86 -9.10
CA PHE A 310 -12.96 1.16 -9.84
C PHE A 310 -13.99 1.92 -9.01
N ALA A 311 -14.12 1.63 -7.71
CA ALA A 311 -14.99 2.37 -6.80
C ALA A 311 -14.61 3.85 -6.72
N ARG A 312 -13.30 4.18 -6.71
CA ARG A 312 -12.83 5.57 -6.80
C ARG A 312 -13.20 6.20 -8.13
N CYS A 313 -12.98 5.50 -9.25
CA CYS A 313 -13.37 5.97 -10.58
C CYS A 313 -14.88 6.25 -10.66
N LEU A 314 -15.72 5.35 -10.13
CA LEU A 314 -17.17 5.52 -10.08
C LEU A 314 -17.57 6.75 -9.23
N SER A 315 -16.89 6.97 -8.11
CA SER A 315 -17.13 8.15 -7.27
C SER A 315 -16.87 9.46 -8.01
N ALA A 316 -15.86 9.50 -8.90
CA ALA A 316 -15.52 10.69 -9.69
C ALA A 316 -16.59 11.07 -10.72
N LEU A 317 -17.42 10.11 -11.16
CA LEU A 317 -18.57 10.34 -12.07
C LEU A 317 -19.77 10.96 -11.31
N LYS A 318 -19.54 11.99 -10.49
CA LYS A 318 -20.52 12.54 -9.56
C LYS A 318 -21.78 13.04 -10.26
N ASP A 319 -21.63 13.87 -11.29
CA ASP A 319 -22.75 14.47 -11.99
C ASP A 319 -23.59 13.41 -12.74
N GLU A 320 -22.92 12.41 -13.34
CA GLU A 320 -23.59 11.26 -13.95
C GLU A 320 -24.37 10.46 -12.91
N ARG A 321 -23.80 10.17 -11.74
CA ARG A 321 -24.49 9.46 -10.65
C ARG A 321 -25.71 10.25 -10.16
N VAL A 322 -25.60 11.56 -10.01
CA VAL A 322 -26.73 12.43 -9.62
C VAL A 322 -27.83 12.38 -10.69
N ALA A 323 -27.48 12.48 -11.97
CA ALA A 323 -28.44 12.38 -13.06
C ALA A 323 -29.12 10.99 -13.11
N ALA A 324 -28.33 9.91 -12.93
CA ALA A 324 -28.81 8.53 -12.91
C ALA A 324 -29.76 8.27 -11.74
N SER A 325 -29.51 8.83 -10.55
CA SER A 325 -30.34 8.65 -9.35
C SER A 325 -31.80 9.12 -9.51
N ARG A 326 -32.05 10.01 -10.47
CA ARG A 326 -33.40 10.52 -10.79
C ARG A 326 -34.18 9.60 -11.73
N LYS A 327 -33.49 8.70 -12.44
CA LYS A 327 -34.04 7.86 -13.51
C LYS A 327 -34.04 6.37 -13.16
N LEU A 328 -32.99 5.89 -12.48
CA LEU A 328 -32.83 4.49 -12.09
C LEU A 328 -33.42 4.27 -10.70
N ARG A 329 -34.23 3.23 -10.54
CA ARG A 329 -34.86 2.86 -9.27
C ARG A 329 -34.18 1.63 -8.67
N GLY A 330 -33.87 1.69 -7.38
CA GLY A 330 -33.41 0.56 -6.59
C GLY A 330 -34.52 -0.07 -5.74
N PRO A 331 -34.23 -1.16 -5.02
CA PRO A 331 -35.17 -1.75 -4.07
C PRO A 331 -35.49 -0.77 -2.92
N ALA A 332 -36.73 -0.82 -2.41
CA ALA A 332 -37.22 0.03 -1.33
C ALA A 332 -37.49 -0.74 -0.02
N SER A 333 -36.99 -1.98 0.09
CA SER A 333 -37.23 -2.85 1.23
C SER A 333 -36.51 -2.31 2.48
N ARG A 334 -37.24 -2.20 3.60
CA ARG A 334 -36.65 -1.86 4.89
C ARG A 334 -35.97 -3.09 5.50
N PHE A 335 -34.77 -2.90 6.04
CA PHE A 335 -34.12 -3.93 6.83
C PHE A 335 -34.89 -4.13 8.15
N ARG A 336 -35.21 -5.40 8.49
CA ARG A 336 -35.95 -5.78 9.70
C ARG A 336 -35.12 -6.57 10.71
N GLY A 337 -33.83 -6.76 10.44
CA GLY A 337 -32.93 -7.48 11.35
C GLY A 337 -32.49 -6.63 12.55
N GLY A 338 -31.92 -7.27 13.55
CA GLY A 338 -31.40 -6.59 14.74
C GLY A 338 -30.12 -5.81 14.43
N ARG A 339 -30.04 -4.54 14.88
CA ARG A 339 -28.86 -3.68 14.67
C ARG A 339 -27.56 -4.30 15.17
N LYS A 340 -27.56 -4.90 16.37
CA LYS A 340 -26.38 -5.56 16.95
C LYS A 340 -25.88 -6.73 16.08
N ALA A 341 -26.80 -7.54 15.56
CA ALA A 341 -26.46 -8.64 14.67
C ALA A 341 -25.89 -8.14 13.34
N LEU A 342 -26.43 -7.04 12.79
CA LEU A 342 -25.88 -6.39 11.60
C LEU A 342 -24.45 -5.87 11.85
N VAL A 343 -24.23 -5.19 12.98
CA VAL A 343 -22.90 -4.67 13.36
C VAL A 343 -21.87 -5.80 13.42
N GLU A 344 -22.17 -6.89 14.11
CA GLU A 344 -21.24 -8.04 14.17
C GLU A 344 -21.05 -8.70 12.81
N ALA A 345 -22.12 -8.85 12.02
CA ALA A 345 -22.02 -9.46 10.70
C ALA A 345 -21.13 -8.63 9.76
N VAL A 346 -21.27 -7.30 9.77
CA VAL A 346 -20.42 -6.38 9.00
C VAL A 346 -18.98 -6.42 9.50
N ARG A 347 -18.76 -6.52 10.82
CA ARG A 347 -17.42 -6.66 11.39
C ARG A 347 -16.70 -7.91 10.89
N GLN A 348 -17.40 -9.05 10.89
CA GLN A 348 -16.88 -10.32 10.37
C GLN A 348 -16.64 -10.26 8.86
N ALA A 349 -17.57 -9.69 8.10
CA ALA A 349 -17.42 -9.48 6.66
C ALA A 349 -16.19 -8.63 6.32
N LEU A 350 -15.98 -7.54 7.07
CA LEU A 350 -14.82 -6.67 6.97
C LEU A 350 -13.53 -7.43 7.22
N TYR A 351 -13.48 -8.22 8.30
CA TYR A 351 -12.29 -8.99 8.63
C TYR A 351 -11.97 -10.08 7.60
N CYS A 352 -12.96 -10.88 7.19
CA CYS A 352 -12.77 -11.90 6.14
C CYS A 352 -12.32 -11.28 4.82
N SER A 353 -12.94 -10.18 4.40
CA SER A 353 -12.57 -9.50 3.15
C SER A 353 -11.15 -8.92 3.22
N LYS A 354 -10.75 -8.38 4.37
CA LYS A 354 -9.39 -7.92 4.62
C LYS A 354 -8.37 -9.07 4.50
N VAL A 355 -8.67 -10.26 5.06
CA VAL A 355 -7.82 -11.44 4.88
C VAL A 355 -7.62 -11.77 3.40
N CYS A 356 -8.69 -11.80 2.61
CA CYS A 356 -8.61 -12.07 1.17
C CYS A 356 -7.83 -11.00 0.40
N ALA A 357 -8.03 -9.72 0.72
CA ALA A 357 -7.31 -8.61 0.11
C ALA A 357 -5.79 -8.72 0.32
N TYR A 358 -5.36 -9.07 1.53
CA TYR A 358 -3.93 -9.28 1.81
C TYR A 358 -3.43 -10.58 1.16
N ALA A 359 -4.20 -11.66 1.15
CA ALA A 359 -3.83 -12.89 0.43
C ALA A 359 -3.54 -12.61 -1.05
N GLN A 360 -4.39 -11.81 -1.71
CA GLN A 360 -4.20 -11.36 -3.10
C GLN A 360 -2.92 -10.52 -3.27
N GLY A 361 -2.67 -9.56 -2.37
CA GLY A 361 -1.47 -8.73 -2.43
C GLY A 361 -0.17 -9.52 -2.26
N PHE A 362 -0.14 -10.50 -1.35
CA PHE A 362 1.02 -11.37 -1.17
C PHE A 362 1.20 -12.36 -2.33
N GLN A 363 0.13 -12.88 -2.92
CA GLN A 363 0.23 -13.66 -4.16
C GLN A 363 0.81 -12.84 -5.31
N LEU A 364 0.43 -11.57 -5.42
CA LEU A 364 0.99 -10.66 -6.43
C LEU A 364 2.50 -10.44 -6.22
N MET A 365 2.95 -10.30 -4.97
CA MET A 365 4.39 -10.22 -4.67
C MET A 365 5.11 -11.54 -4.95
N ALA A 366 4.49 -12.69 -4.67
CA ALA A 366 5.04 -14.00 -5.00
C ALA A 366 5.22 -14.21 -6.50
N GLN A 367 4.26 -13.78 -7.32
CA GLN A 367 4.42 -13.87 -8.77
C GLN A 367 5.50 -12.91 -9.30
N ALA A 368 5.58 -11.69 -8.76
CA ALA A 368 6.64 -10.76 -9.12
C ALA A 368 8.03 -11.24 -8.70
N GLN A 369 8.14 -12.00 -7.60
CA GLN A 369 9.38 -12.66 -7.23
C GLN A 369 9.88 -13.55 -8.37
N THR A 370 8.99 -14.34 -8.96
CA THR A 370 9.32 -15.20 -10.11
C THR A 370 9.62 -14.40 -11.37
N GLU A 371 8.77 -13.42 -11.71
CA GLU A 371 8.92 -12.60 -12.93
C GLU A 371 10.25 -11.84 -12.96
N TYR A 372 10.63 -11.21 -11.83
CA TYR A 372 11.80 -10.34 -11.76
C TYR A 372 13.05 -11.03 -11.18
N GLY A 373 12.97 -12.33 -10.90
CA GLY A 373 14.08 -13.10 -10.29
C GLY A 373 14.49 -12.57 -8.92
N TRP A 374 13.54 -12.05 -8.14
CA TRP A 374 13.81 -11.57 -6.79
C TRP A 374 13.80 -12.72 -5.77
N THR A 375 14.23 -12.43 -4.55
CA THR A 375 13.99 -13.28 -3.38
C THR A 375 13.42 -12.38 -2.30
N LEU A 376 12.12 -12.47 -2.08
CA LEU A 376 11.38 -11.62 -1.17
C LEU A 376 11.12 -12.37 0.13
N ASP A 377 11.46 -11.74 1.25
CA ASP A 377 11.09 -12.25 2.56
C ASP A 377 9.72 -11.69 2.97
N PHE A 378 8.66 -12.48 2.77
CA PHE A 378 7.29 -12.08 3.11
C PHE A 378 7.05 -11.90 4.60
N ALA A 379 7.79 -12.63 5.46
CA ALA A 379 7.71 -12.42 6.90
C ALA A 379 8.26 -11.05 7.29
N THR A 380 9.36 -10.65 6.67
CA THR A 380 9.99 -9.35 6.85
C THR A 380 9.16 -8.22 6.24
N ILE A 381 8.62 -8.39 5.02
CA ILE A 381 7.72 -7.40 4.40
C ILE A 381 6.49 -7.14 5.30
N ALA A 382 5.87 -8.20 5.82
CA ALA A 382 4.78 -8.05 6.77
C ALA A 382 5.23 -7.39 8.08
N SER A 383 6.44 -7.70 8.55
CA SER A 383 7.03 -7.13 9.77
C SER A 383 7.16 -5.61 9.68
N ILE A 384 7.72 -5.11 8.57
CA ILE A 384 7.98 -3.67 8.39
C ILE A 384 6.72 -2.85 8.12
N TRP A 385 5.59 -3.49 7.82
CA TRP A 385 4.29 -2.81 7.73
C TRP A 385 3.59 -2.69 9.09
N ARG A 386 4.08 -3.34 10.16
CA ARG A 386 3.42 -3.31 11.49
C ARG A 386 3.37 -1.92 12.12
N GLY A 387 4.31 -1.05 11.77
CA GLY A 387 4.40 0.32 12.26
C GLY A 387 4.73 1.31 11.14
N GLY A 388 4.50 2.59 11.41
CA GLY A 388 4.88 3.71 10.55
C GLY A 388 4.06 3.88 9.26
N CYS A 389 3.54 2.82 8.66
CA CYS A 389 2.76 2.90 7.43
C CYS A 389 1.25 3.17 7.67
N ILE A 390 0.49 3.43 6.59
CA ILE A 390 -0.95 3.68 6.68
C ILE A 390 -1.74 2.40 7.01
N ILE A 391 -1.32 1.25 6.47
CA ILE A 391 -2.01 -0.04 6.68
C ILE A 391 -1.61 -0.72 7.99
N ARG A 392 -0.88 -0.02 8.88
CA ARG A 392 -0.38 -0.59 10.13
C ARG A 392 -1.52 -1.11 11.00
N ALA A 393 -1.38 -2.36 11.44
CA ALA A 393 -2.44 -3.12 12.07
C ALA A 393 -1.86 -4.29 12.85
N ARG A 394 -2.53 -4.66 13.96
CA ARG A 394 -2.22 -5.90 14.71
C ARG A 394 -2.30 -7.15 13.83
N PHE A 395 -3.14 -7.08 12.80
CA PHE A 395 -3.28 -8.07 11.74
C PHE A 395 -1.95 -8.48 11.07
N LEU A 396 -1.03 -7.53 10.88
CA LEU A 396 0.25 -7.78 10.19
C LEU A 396 1.21 -8.65 11.00
N GLN A 397 1.11 -8.63 12.34
CA GLN A 397 1.84 -9.58 13.18
C GLN A 397 1.45 -11.02 12.87
N LYS A 398 0.16 -11.27 12.59
CA LYS A 398 -0.32 -12.61 12.24
C LYS A 398 0.21 -13.07 10.87
N ILE A 399 0.31 -12.16 9.91
CA ILE A 399 0.91 -12.42 8.59
C ILE A 399 2.40 -12.73 8.73
N SER A 400 3.15 -11.92 9.48
CA SER A 400 4.57 -12.16 9.69
C SER A 400 4.81 -13.53 10.35
N LEU A 401 4.03 -13.87 11.40
CA LEU A 401 4.11 -15.18 12.06
C LEU A 401 3.71 -16.36 11.16
N ALA A 402 2.79 -16.16 10.21
CA ALA A 402 2.41 -17.17 9.22
C ALA A 402 3.61 -17.52 8.35
N TYR A 403 4.25 -16.52 7.73
CA TYR A 403 5.40 -16.71 6.86
C TYR A 403 6.68 -17.11 7.60
N ARG A 404 6.88 -16.70 8.86
CA ARG A 404 8.00 -17.21 9.68
C ARG A 404 7.88 -18.70 9.95
N ARG A 405 6.65 -19.21 10.09
CA ARG A 405 6.39 -20.63 10.35
C ARG A 405 6.48 -21.46 9.07
N ASP A 406 6.03 -20.90 7.96
CA ASP A 406 6.08 -21.52 6.63
C ASP A 406 6.42 -20.47 5.57
N GLY A 407 7.71 -20.37 5.23
CA GLY A 407 8.18 -19.44 4.20
C GLY A 407 7.72 -19.81 2.78
N ALA A 408 7.27 -21.06 2.58
CA ALA A 408 6.75 -21.55 1.30
C ALA A 408 5.21 -21.45 1.21
N LEU A 409 4.57 -20.77 2.17
CA LEU A 409 3.12 -20.61 2.20
C LEU A 409 2.61 -19.94 0.92
N VAL A 410 1.97 -20.73 0.06
CA VAL A 410 1.48 -20.28 -1.26
C VAL A 410 0.34 -19.26 -1.18
N ASN A 411 -0.40 -19.24 -0.07
CA ASN A 411 -1.50 -18.31 0.15
C ASN A 411 -1.82 -18.16 1.64
N LEU A 412 -1.99 -16.92 2.09
CA LEU A 412 -2.32 -16.59 3.49
C LEU A 412 -3.57 -17.29 4.01
N MET A 413 -4.58 -17.55 3.18
CA MET A 413 -5.81 -18.21 3.61
C MET A 413 -5.61 -19.67 4.07
N LEU A 414 -4.49 -20.29 3.72
CA LEU A 414 -4.18 -21.68 4.08
C LEU A 414 -3.54 -21.81 5.46
N ASP A 415 -2.99 -20.71 6.00
CA ASP A 415 -2.50 -20.62 7.36
C ASP A 415 -3.61 -20.95 8.38
N ALA A 416 -3.25 -21.66 9.46
CA ALA A 416 -4.22 -22.15 10.44
C ALA A 416 -4.99 -21.04 11.18
N TYR A 417 -4.41 -19.86 11.40
CA TYR A 417 -5.10 -18.72 11.99
C TYR A 417 -6.10 -18.12 11.02
N PHE A 418 -5.67 -17.77 9.81
CA PHE A 418 -6.54 -17.14 8.81
C PHE A 418 -7.66 -18.07 8.32
N ARG A 419 -7.36 -19.37 8.14
CA ARG A 419 -8.38 -20.38 7.80
C ARG A 419 -9.49 -20.42 8.85
N ARG A 420 -9.14 -20.42 10.15
CA ARG A 420 -10.13 -20.44 11.24
C ARG A 420 -10.96 -19.16 11.28
N ALA A 421 -10.33 -18.00 11.08
CA ALA A 421 -11.04 -16.72 11.00
C ALA A 421 -12.05 -16.69 9.84
N LEU A 422 -11.63 -17.13 8.65
CA LEU A 422 -12.52 -17.22 7.48
C LEU A 422 -13.67 -18.21 7.71
N GLN A 423 -13.39 -19.37 8.30
CA GLN A 423 -14.41 -20.36 8.62
C GLN A 423 -15.45 -19.82 9.61
N ALA A 424 -15.01 -19.07 10.63
CA ALA A 424 -15.89 -18.47 11.62
C ALA A 424 -16.72 -17.30 11.07
N GLY A 425 -16.16 -16.48 10.18
CA GLY A 425 -16.81 -15.25 9.69
C GLY A 425 -17.60 -15.41 8.38
N GLN A 426 -17.39 -16.46 7.59
CA GLN A 426 -17.94 -16.55 6.23
C GLN A 426 -19.48 -16.52 6.16
N GLU A 427 -20.21 -17.05 7.14
CA GLU A 427 -21.68 -16.99 7.12
C GLU A 427 -22.18 -15.55 7.28
N SER A 428 -21.60 -14.81 8.23
CA SER A 428 -21.85 -13.39 8.41
C SER A 428 -21.49 -12.60 7.15
N TRP A 429 -20.35 -12.93 6.55
CA TRP A 429 -19.89 -12.29 5.31
C TRP A 429 -20.87 -12.49 4.15
N ARG A 430 -21.32 -13.74 3.92
CA ARG A 430 -22.34 -14.05 2.90
C ARG A 430 -23.65 -13.30 3.18
N SER A 431 -24.07 -13.25 4.44
CA SER A 431 -25.26 -12.50 4.84
C SER A 431 -25.12 -11.01 4.49
N VAL A 432 -23.96 -10.40 4.74
CA VAL A 432 -23.70 -8.99 4.43
C VAL A 432 -23.76 -8.74 2.92
N VAL A 433 -23.10 -9.56 2.11
CA VAL A 433 -23.12 -9.42 0.64
C VAL A 433 -24.56 -9.60 0.10
N ALA A 434 -25.29 -10.59 0.62
CA ALA A 434 -26.68 -10.81 0.23
C ALA A 434 -27.61 -9.66 0.64
N LEU A 435 -27.44 -9.12 1.86
CA LEU A 435 -28.19 -7.96 2.33
C LEU A 435 -27.89 -6.72 1.50
N ALA A 436 -26.62 -6.45 1.20
CA ALA A 436 -26.20 -5.35 0.36
C ALA A 436 -26.91 -5.41 -1.01
N ALA A 437 -26.86 -6.57 -1.68
CA ALA A 437 -27.53 -6.77 -2.96
C ALA A 437 -29.06 -6.62 -2.86
N ARG A 438 -29.70 -7.27 -1.87
CA ARG A 438 -31.17 -7.21 -1.68
C ARG A 438 -31.70 -5.82 -1.38
N HIS A 439 -30.88 -4.97 -0.77
CA HIS A 439 -31.23 -3.61 -0.39
C HIS A 439 -30.60 -2.53 -1.30
N GLY A 440 -29.95 -2.93 -2.39
CA GLY A 440 -29.41 -1.99 -3.39
C GLY A 440 -28.25 -1.13 -2.86
N ILE A 441 -27.48 -1.64 -1.91
CA ILE A 441 -26.29 -0.97 -1.38
C ILE A 441 -25.05 -1.53 -2.10
N PRO A 442 -24.23 -0.67 -2.74
CA PRO A 442 -23.02 -1.12 -3.40
C PRO A 442 -22.02 -1.64 -2.37
N ALA A 443 -21.61 -2.90 -2.54
CA ALA A 443 -20.55 -3.52 -1.74
C ALA A 443 -19.55 -4.28 -2.64
N PRO A 444 -18.93 -3.60 -3.64
CA PRO A 444 -18.06 -4.25 -4.61
C PRO A 444 -16.87 -4.94 -3.95
N ALA A 445 -16.23 -4.32 -2.95
CA ALA A 445 -15.08 -4.90 -2.27
C ALA A 445 -15.44 -6.15 -1.45
N PHE A 446 -16.53 -6.11 -0.68
CA PHE A 446 -17.03 -7.30 0.02
C PHE A 446 -17.41 -8.42 -0.94
N GLY A 447 -18.10 -8.09 -2.03
CA GLY A 447 -18.53 -9.05 -3.04
C GLY A 447 -17.36 -9.70 -3.78
N SER A 448 -16.39 -8.90 -4.22
CA SER A 448 -15.23 -9.37 -4.98
C SER A 448 -14.29 -10.24 -4.14
N ALA A 449 -14.09 -9.87 -2.87
CA ALA A 449 -13.31 -10.67 -1.95
C ALA A 449 -14.00 -12.03 -1.67
N LEU A 450 -15.33 -12.06 -1.56
CA LEU A 450 -16.10 -13.30 -1.37
C LEU A 450 -16.02 -14.19 -2.61
N ALA A 451 -16.16 -13.59 -3.80
CA ALA A 451 -16.00 -14.29 -5.07
C ALA A 451 -14.60 -14.91 -5.21
N TYR A 452 -13.55 -14.20 -4.78
CA TYR A 452 -12.20 -14.74 -4.74
C TYR A 452 -12.07 -15.91 -3.75
N PHE A 453 -12.61 -15.79 -2.54
CA PHE A 453 -12.59 -16.87 -1.55
C PHE A 453 -13.28 -18.14 -2.08
N ASP A 454 -14.47 -18.01 -2.66
CA ASP A 454 -15.21 -19.13 -3.23
C ASP A 454 -14.55 -19.69 -4.49
N GLY A 455 -13.95 -18.82 -5.31
CA GLY A 455 -13.19 -19.22 -6.49
C GLY A 455 -11.95 -20.03 -6.11
N TYR A 456 -11.17 -19.54 -5.15
CA TYR A 456 -9.90 -20.14 -4.74
C TYR A 456 -10.09 -21.51 -4.06
N ARG A 457 -11.17 -21.71 -3.31
CA ARG A 457 -11.48 -23.00 -2.66
C ARG A 457 -12.18 -24.03 -3.56
N SER A 458 -12.49 -23.66 -4.81
CA SER A 458 -13.18 -24.55 -5.74
C SER A 458 -12.18 -25.36 -6.56
N ALA A 459 -12.10 -26.67 -6.31
CA ALA A 459 -11.23 -27.57 -7.08
C ALA A 459 -11.58 -27.62 -8.57
N ARG A 460 -12.84 -27.33 -8.93
CA ARG A 460 -13.30 -27.23 -10.32
C ARG A 460 -14.15 -25.97 -10.50
N LEU A 461 -13.68 -25.09 -11.39
CA LEU A 461 -14.38 -23.87 -11.80
C LEU A 461 -15.05 -24.06 -13.17
N PRO A 462 -16.03 -23.21 -13.53
CA PRO A 462 -16.71 -23.29 -14.83
C PRO A 462 -15.82 -22.87 -16.02
N ALA A 463 -14.52 -22.66 -15.81
CA ALA A 463 -13.56 -22.33 -16.87
C ALA A 463 -13.40 -23.45 -17.92
N ASN A 464 -13.88 -24.66 -17.65
CA ASN A 464 -13.98 -25.72 -18.66
C ASN A 464 -14.95 -25.34 -19.80
N LEU A 465 -16.07 -24.65 -19.51
CA LEU A 465 -16.97 -24.14 -20.54
C LEU A 465 -16.30 -23.00 -21.32
N LEU A 466 -15.58 -22.12 -20.63
CA LEU A 466 -14.81 -21.04 -21.26
C LEU A 466 -13.79 -21.61 -22.26
N GLN A 467 -13.05 -22.64 -21.87
CA GLN A 467 -12.11 -23.34 -22.76
C GLN A 467 -12.83 -23.97 -23.96
N ALA A 468 -13.95 -24.66 -23.72
CA ALA A 468 -14.74 -25.26 -24.81
C ALA A 468 -15.27 -24.20 -25.79
N GLN A 469 -15.72 -23.04 -25.30
CA GLN A 469 -16.14 -21.91 -26.16
C GLN A 469 -14.98 -21.40 -27.00
N ARG A 470 -13.80 -21.17 -26.40
CA ARG A 470 -12.59 -20.71 -27.11
C ARG A 470 -12.15 -21.70 -28.19
N ASP A 471 -12.21 -23.00 -27.90
CA ASP A 471 -11.93 -24.03 -28.89
C ASP A 471 -12.99 -24.03 -30.01
N TYR A 472 -14.26 -23.84 -29.65
CA TYR A 472 -15.39 -23.80 -30.59
C TYR A 472 -15.25 -22.73 -31.67
N PHE A 473 -15.10 -21.46 -31.28
CA PHE A 473 -15.09 -20.37 -32.25
C PHE A 473 -13.70 -20.07 -32.82
N GLY A 474 -12.63 -20.52 -32.17
CA GLY A 474 -11.27 -20.05 -32.44
C GLY A 474 -10.19 -21.12 -32.48
N ALA A 475 -10.54 -22.41 -32.39
CA ALA A 475 -9.58 -23.52 -32.38
C ALA A 475 -8.42 -23.33 -31.37
N HIS A 476 -8.72 -22.71 -30.24
CA HIS A 476 -7.73 -22.35 -29.21
C HIS A 476 -7.22 -23.52 -28.37
N THR A 477 -7.66 -24.74 -28.67
CA THR A 477 -7.36 -25.98 -27.96
C THR A 477 -7.75 -25.97 -26.48
N PHE A 478 -7.71 -27.14 -25.85
CA PHE A 478 -7.94 -27.32 -24.42
C PHE A 478 -7.18 -28.54 -23.88
N GLU A 479 -6.94 -28.58 -22.57
CA GLU A 479 -6.41 -29.76 -21.88
C GLU A 479 -7.56 -30.60 -21.29
N ARG A 480 -7.33 -31.90 -21.09
CA ARG A 480 -8.30 -32.82 -20.49
C ARG A 480 -7.91 -33.24 -19.08
N VAL A 481 -8.92 -33.50 -18.24
CA VAL A 481 -8.72 -33.93 -16.84
C VAL A 481 -8.30 -35.39 -16.71
N ASP A 482 -8.50 -36.19 -17.75
CA ASP A 482 -8.15 -37.60 -17.87
C ASP A 482 -6.90 -37.84 -18.73
N ALA A 483 -6.14 -36.77 -19.03
CA ALA A 483 -4.89 -36.81 -19.76
C ALA A 483 -3.76 -36.13 -18.96
N PRO A 484 -2.47 -36.45 -19.25
CA PRO A 484 -1.35 -35.72 -18.70
C PRO A 484 -1.44 -34.21 -18.98
N ARG A 485 -1.10 -33.39 -17.97
CA ARG A 485 -1.07 -31.92 -18.08
C ARG A 485 -0.10 -31.47 -19.18
N GLY A 486 -0.49 -30.44 -19.93
CA GLY A 486 0.25 -29.92 -21.07
C GLY A 486 -0.07 -30.58 -22.41
N LYS A 487 -0.89 -31.64 -22.43
CA LYS A 487 -1.45 -32.19 -23.69
C LYS A 487 -2.63 -31.37 -24.17
N ALA A 488 -2.54 -30.86 -25.40
CA ALA A 488 -3.57 -30.07 -26.04
C ALA A 488 -4.47 -30.94 -26.92
N PHE A 489 -5.76 -30.65 -26.90
CA PHE A 489 -6.78 -31.28 -27.71
C PHE A 489 -7.62 -30.22 -28.41
N HIS A 490 -8.13 -30.54 -29.60
CA HIS A 490 -9.07 -29.72 -30.36
C HIS A 490 -10.23 -30.59 -30.80
N VAL A 491 -11.46 -30.07 -30.75
CA VAL A 491 -12.61 -30.72 -31.41
C VAL A 491 -12.90 -29.97 -32.71
N ASP A 492 -13.03 -30.68 -33.82
CA ASP A 492 -13.53 -30.08 -35.06
C ASP A 492 -15.05 -29.85 -34.93
N TRP A 493 -15.41 -28.73 -34.30
CA TRP A 493 -16.80 -28.38 -33.98
C TRP A 493 -17.71 -28.22 -35.21
N PRO A 494 -17.23 -27.65 -36.34
CA PRO A 494 -17.99 -27.60 -37.59
C PRO A 494 -18.27 -28.98 -38.20
N HIS A 495 -17.36 -29.95 -38.04
CA HIS A 495 -17.56 -31.28 -38.60
C HIS A 495 -18.74 -32.01 -37.94
N PRO A 496 -19.67 -32.63 -38.69
CA PRO A 496 -20.86 -33.27 -38.13
C PRO A 496 -20.57 -34.33 -37.06
N ALA A 497 -19.48 -35.08 -37.24
CA ALA A 497 -19.05 -36.12 -36.28
C ALA A 497 -18.24 -35.57 -35.09
N ARG A 498 -17.87 -34.27 -35.10
CA ARG A 498 -17.05 -33.62 -34.07
C ARG A 498 -15.83 -34.43 -33.62
N PRO A 499 -14.96 -34.87 -34.55
CA PRO A 499 -13.76 -35.62 -34.19
C PRO A 499 -12.86 -34.77 -33.28
N GLN A 500 -12.24 -35.42 -32.30
CA GLN A 500 -11.21 -34.80 -31.46
C GLN A 500 -9.83 -35.13 -32.01
N LEU A 501 -8.95 -34.14 -32.05
CA LEU A 501 -7.55 -34.21 -32.44
C LEU A 501 -6.67 -33.92 -31.20
N GLU A 502 -5.57 -34.64 -31.03
CA GLU A 502 -4.46 -34.25 -30.14
C GLU A 502 -3.52 -33.34 -30.95
N VAL A 503 -3.16 -32.18 -30.40
CA VAL A 503 -2.42 -31.10 -31.10
C VAL A 503 -1.00 -30.96 -30.57
#